data_AF-A0A6B3GWN6-F1
#
_entry.id   AF-A0A6B3GWN6-F1
#
_cell.length_a   1.000
_cell.length_b   1.000
_cell.length_c   1.000
_cell.angle_alpha   90.00
_cell.angle_beta   90.00
_cell.angle_gamma   90.00
#
_symmetry.space_group_name_H-M   'P 1'
#
loop_
_entity.id
_entity.type
_entity.pdbx_description
1 polymer ?
#
loop_
_entity_poly.entity_id
_entity_poly.type
_entity_poly.pdbx_seq_one_letter_code
_entity_poly.pdbx_strand_id
1 'polypeptide(L)'
;MSVHPVSTTLSTTVLALRRAGCVFAEDEAVLLHEAAASPDELSALIERRAAGLPLEHVLGWAEFRGRRFAVDTGVFVPRRRTEFLVAQAAALAPR
;
A
#
# COMPACT_ATOMS: atom_id res chain seq x y z
N MET A 1 -24.97 12.07 18.25
CA MET A 1 -24.04 11.98 17.10
C MET A 1 -22.71 11.44 17.62
N SER A 2 -22.56 10.13 17.73
CA SER A 2 -21.29 9.51 18.14
C SER A 2 -20.35 9.45 16.95
N VAL A 3 -19.38 10.34 16.91
CA VAL A 3 -18.21 10.20 16.04
C VAL A 3 -17.30 9.14 16.67
N HIS A 4 -17.24 7.96 16.06
CA HIS A 4 -16.36 6.88 16.50
C HIS A 4 -14.88 7.30 16.32
N PRO A 5 -13.99 7.07 17.30
CA PRO A 5 -12.59 7.51 17.24
C PRO A 5 -11.78 6.92 16.07
N VAL A 6 -12.22 5.76 15.54
CA VAL A 6 -11.62 5.12 14.36
C VAL A 6 -11.85 5.96 13.09
N SER A 7 -13.02 6.56 12.94
CA SER A 7 -13.37 7.37 11.77
C SER A 7 -12.55 8.66 11.71
N THR A 8 -12.22 9.25 12.88
CA THR A 8 -11.41 10.47 12.96
C THR A 8 -9.95 10.21 12.60
N THR A 9 -9.37 9.10 13.06
CA THR A 9 -7.95 8.78 12.82
C THR A 9 -7.67 8.39 11.36
N LEU A 10 -8.61 7.67 10.72
CA LEU A 10 -8.52 7.41 9.29
C LEU A 10 -8.61 8.72 8.50
N SER A 11 -9.54 9.61 8.87
CA SER A 11 -9.71 10.92 8.22
C SER A 11 -8.46 11.81 8.30
N THR A 12 -7.76 11.81 9.44
CA THR A 12 -6.50 12.58 9.58
C THR A 12 -5.39 12.01 8.71
N THR A 13 -5.31 10.68 8.60
CA THR A 13 -4.35 9.99 7.74
C THR A 13 -4.57 10.34 6.27
N VAL A 14 -5.82 10.26 5.80
CA VAL A 14 -6.20 10.66 4.44
C VAL A 14 -5.80 12.10 4.15
N LEU A 15 -6.05 13.03 5.07
CA LEU A 15 -5.67 14.44 4.90
C LEU A 15 -4.15 14.61 4.81
N ALA A 16 -3.37 13.89 5.61
CA ALA A 16 -1.91 13.91 5.56
C ALA A 16 -1.38 13.40 4.21
N LEU A 17 -1.89 12.26 3.73
CA LEU A 17 -1.50 11.67 2.45
C LEU A 17 -1.88 12.57 1.26
N ARG A 18 -3.07 13.18 1.27
CA ARG A 18 -3.48 14.17 0.26
C ARG A 18 -2.55 15.39 0.23
N ARG A 19 -2.17 15.92 1.40
CA ARG A 19 -1.22 17.04 1.51
C ARG A 19 0.17 16.68 0.98
N ALA A 20 0.57 15.42 1.11
CA ALA A 20 1.80 14.89 0.53
C ALA A 20 1.69 14.58 -0.98
N GLY A 21 0.52 14.80 -1.61
CA GLY A 21 0.30 14.56 -3.04
C GLY A 21 -0.02 13.11 -3.41
N CYS A 22 -0.38 12.26 -2.43
CA CYS A 22 -0.82 10.90 -2.72
C CYS A 22 -2.19 10.93 -3.40
N VAL A 23 -2.28 10.37 -4.61
CA VAL A 23 -3.48 10.41 -5.46
C VAL A 23 -4.60 9.50 -4.92
N PHE A 24 -4.23 8.37 -4.32
CA PHE A 24 -5.17 7.35 -3.80
C PHE A 24 -5.21 7.35 -2.26
N ALA A 25 -5.18 8.53 -1.65
CA ALA A 25 -4.98 8.71 -0.22
C ALA A 25 -5.97 7.91 0.66
N GLU A 26 -7.22 7.74 0.24
CA GLU A 26 -8.23 6.95 0.94
C GLU A 26 -7.87 5.48 1.01
N ASP A 27 -7.57 4.88 -0.14
CA ASP A 27 -7.22 3.47 -0.25
C ASP A 27 -5.88 3.19 0.44
N GLU A 28 -4.91 4.09 0.26
CA GLU A 28 -3.62 3.99 0.94
C GLU A 28 -3.77 4.09 2.47
N ALA A 29 -4.62 4.98 2.99
CA ALA A 29 -4.84 5.11 4.42
C ALA A 29 -5.40 3.82 5.03
N VAL A 30 -6.34 3.15 4.35
CA VAL A 30 -6.87 1.86 4.82
C VAL A 30 -5.75 0.84 4.94
N LEU A 31 -4.91 0.71 3.90
CA LEU A 31 -3.79 -0.25 3.90
C LEU A 31 -2.75 0.04 4.99
N LEU A 32 -2.44 1.31 5.25
CA LEU A 32 -1.53 1.71 6.32
C LEU A 32 -2.09 1.39 7.71
N HIS A 33 -3.39 1.60 7.93
CA HIS A 33 -4.08 1.25 9.17
C HIS A 33 -4.14 -0.26 9.38
N GLU A 34 -4.38 -1.04 8.32
CA GLU A 34 -4.36 -2.50 8.38
C GLU A 34 -2.96 -3.07 8.67
N ALA A 35 -1.92 -2.39 8.19
CA ALA A 35 -0.53 -2.83 8.34
C ALA A 35 0.06 -2.50 9.72
N ALA A 36 -0.37 -1.41 10.36
CA ALA A 36 0.20 -0.96 11.62
C ALA A 36 -0.39 -1.72 12.82
N ALA A 37 0.48 -2.23 13.71
CA ALA A 37 0.07 -2.85 14.97
C ALA A 37 -0.08 -1.84 16.12
N SER A 38 0.36 -0.59 15.94
CA SER A 38 0.28 0.47 16.94
C SER A 38 0.18 1.88 16.32
N PRO A 39 -0.26 2.90 17.09
CA PRO A 39 -0.28 4.29 16.61
C PRO A 39 1.11 4.83 16.22
N ASP A 40 2.16 4.46 16.95
CA ASP A 40 3.54 4.91 16.65
C ASP A 40 4.05 4.29 15.34
N GLU A 41 3.75 3.00 15.13
CA GLU A 41 4.06 2.34 13.87
C GLU A 41 3.30 2.98 12.70
N LEU A 42 2.00 3.25 12.88
CA LEU A 42 1.18 3.92 11.87
C LEU A 42 1.78 5.28 11.47
N SER A 43 2.16 6.10 12.46
CA SER A 43 2.83 7.38 12.22
C SER A 43 4.11 7.20 11.40
N ALA A 44 4.94 6.22 11.72
CA ALA A 44 6.16 5.92 10.97
C ALA A 44 5.86 5.46 9.52
N LEU A 45 4.80 4.66 9.30
CA LEU A 45 4.39 4.26 7.95
C LEU A 45 3.94 5.48 7.13
N ILE A 46 3.13 6.37 7.72
CA ILE A 46 2.63 7.59 7.08
C ILE A 46 3.78 8.52 6.72
N GLU A 47 4.74 8.73 7.63
CA GLU A 47 5.92 9.58 7.39
C GLU A 47 6.74 9.08 6.21
N ARG A 48 7.04 7.78 6.15
CA ARG A 48 7.76 7.19 5.00
C ARG A 48 6.99 7.37 3.70
N ARG A 49 5.67 7.13 3.73
CA ARG A 49 4.85 7.28 2.52
C ARG A 49 4.82 8.74 2.05
N ALA A 50 4.64 9.68 2.98
CA ALA A 50 4.63 11.11 2.70
C ALA A 50 6.00 11.64 2.23
N ALA A 51 7.10 10.99 2.61
CA ALA A 51 8.45 11.27 2.11
C ALA A 51 8.68 10.78 0.67
N GLY A 52 7.70 10.13 0.05
CA GLY A 52 7.74 9.69 -1.35
C GLY A 52 8.19 8.25 -1.55
N LEU A 53 8.33 7.45 -0.48
CA LEU A 53 8.58 6.02 -0.64
C LEU A 53 7.37 5.36 -1.32
N PRO A 54 7.57 4.40 -2.24
CA PRO A 54 6.49 3.60 -2.80
C PRO A 54 5.70 2.92 -1.69
N LEU A 55 4.37 2.90 -1.81
CA LEU A 55 3.50 2.30 -0.80
C LEU A 55 3.87 0.84 -0.53
N GLU A 56 4.21 0.09 -1.57
CA GLU A 56 4.56 -1.33 -1.46
C GLU A 56 5.83 -1.55 -0.63
N HIS A 57 6.80 -0.64 -0.72
CA HIS A 57 7.98 -0.66 0.15
C HIS A 57 7.64 -0.24 1.58
N VAL A 58 6.69 0.69 1.77
CA VAL A 58 6.21 1.05 3.11
C VAL A 58 5.48 -0.12 3.77
N LEU A 59 4.70 -0.89 3.00
CA LEU A 59 3.94 -2.07 3.46
C LEU A 59 4.80 -3.34 3.55
N GLY A 60 5.96 -3.38 2.87
CA GLY A 60 6.80 -4.57 2.74
C GLY A 60 6.25 -5.63 1.77
N TRP A 61 5.19 -5.32 1.04
CA TRP A 61 4.59 -6.22 0.07
C TRP A 61 3.88 -5.47 -1.08
N ALA A 62 3.75 -6.16 -2.22
CA ALA A 62 2.98 -5.71 -3.37
C ALA A 62 1.92 -6.75 -3.74
N GLU A 63 0.70 -6.30 -4.09
CA GLU A 63 -0.29 -7.18 -4.71
C GLU A 63 0.03 -7.38 -6.19
N PHE A 64 0.03 -8.63 -6.63
CA PHE A 64 0.23 -9.00 -8.02
C PHE A 64 -0.53 -10.30 -8.31
N ARG A 65 -1.38 -10.31 -9.35
CA ARG A 65 -2.24 -11.47 -9.69
C ARG A 65 -3.08 -11.98 -8.50
N GLY A 66 -3.58 -11.07 -7.66
CA GLY A 66 -4.39 -11.41 -6.46
C GLY A 66 -3.60 -12.10 -5.34
N ARG A 67 -2.27 -11.97 -5.32
CA ARG A 67 -1.38 -12.51 -4.29
C ARG A 67 -0.48 -11.41 -3.75
N ARG A 68 -0.10 -11.50 -2.48
CA ARG A 68 0.87 -10.60 -1.86
C ARG A 68 2.28 -11.19 -1.99
N PHE A 69 3.20 -10.43 -2.55
CA PHE A 69 4.62 -10.78 -2.65
C PHE A 69 5.43 -9.82 -1.80
N ALA A 70 6.37 -10.34 -1.01
CA ALA A 70 7.28 -9.51 -0.22
C ALA A 70 8.14 -8.64 -1.14
N VAL A 71 8.33 -7.38 -0.77
CA VAL A 71 9.24 -6.45 -1.44
C VAL A 71 10.04 -5.68 -0.39
N ASP A 72 11.25 -5.30 -0.76
CA ASP A 72 12.14 -4.51 0.08
C ASP A 72 12.88 -3.47 -0.79
N THR A 73 13.70 -2.65 -0.17
CA THR A 73 14.60 -1.70 -0.80
C THR A 73 15.44 -2.39 -1.87
N GLY A 74 15.45 -1.83 -3.08
CA GLY A 74 16.15 -2.41 -4.23
C GLY A 74 15.36 -3.49 -4.98
N VAL A 75 14.25 -3.99 -4.43
CA VAL A 75 13.34 -4.89 -5.15
C VAL A 75 12.38 -4.06 -6.01
N PHE A 76 12.33 -4.40 -7.30
CA PHE A 76 11.38 -3.76 -8.22
C PHE A 76 9.95 -4.17 -7.88
N VAL A 77 9.09 -3.18 -7.61
CA VAL A 77 7.67 -3.42 -7.34
C VAL A 77 6.98 -3.96 -8.61
N PRO A 78 6.31 -5.13 -8.56
CA PRO A 78 5.59 -5.68 -9.71
C PRO A 78 4.60 -4.68 -10.32
N ARG A 79 4.54 -4.61 -11.66
CA ARG A 79 3.63 -3.70 -12.36
C ARG A 79 2.42 -4.47 -12.87
N ARG A 80 1.23 -3.88 -12.75
CA ARG A 80 -0.03 -4.47 -13.25
C ARG A 80 0.05 -4.93 -14.72
N ARG A 81 0.75 -4.16 -15.57
CA ARG A 81 0.97 -4.53 -16.99
C ARG A 81 1.70 -5.87 -17.17
N THR A 82 2.54 -6.26 -16.22
CA THR A 82 3.30 -7.52 -16.25
C THR A 82 2.39 -8.73 -16.02
N GLU A 83 1.17 -8.54 -15.50
CA GLU A 83 0.21 -9.63 -15.34
C GLU A 83 -0.19 -10.28 -16.67
N PHE A 84 -0.23 -9.49 -17.75
CA PHE A 84 -0.47 -10.02 -19.09
C PHE A 84 0.64 -10.99 -19.51
N LEU A 85 1.91 -10.65 -19.27
CA LEU A 85 3.04 -11.52 -19.58
C LEU A 85 2.97 -12.83 -18.81
N VAL A 86 2.61 -12.76 -17.52
CA VAL A 86 2.39 -13.96 -16.69
C VAL A 86 1.30 -14.84 -17.28
N ALA A 87 0.19 -14.26 -17.74
CA ALA A 87 -0.90 -15.02 -18.36
C ALA A 87 -0.46 -15.72 -19.66
N GLN A 88 0.31 -15.03 -20.52
CA GLN A 88 0.86 -15.64 -21.74
C GLN A 88 1.84 -16.79 -21.41
N ALA A 89 2.73 -16.58 -20.44
CA ALA A 89 3.68 -17.61 -20.02
C ALA A 89 2.97 -18.85 -19.44
N ALA A 90 1.95 -18.65 -18.61
CA ALA A 90 1.17 -19.74 -18.03
C ALA A 90 0.42 -20.57 -19.08
N ALA A 91 -0.05 -19.94 -20.17
CA ALA A 91 -0.71 -20.65 -21.27
C ALA A 91 0.24 -21.57 -22.06
N LEU A 92 1.54 -21.27 -22.04
CA LEU A 92 2.60 -22.04 -22.73
C LEU A 92 3.31 -23.02 -21.80
N ALA A 93 3.10 -22.92 -20.49
CA ALA A 93 3.76 -23.77 -19.51
C ALA A 93 3.30 -25.23 -19.67
N PRO A 94 4.23 -26.21 -19.56
CA PRO A 94 3.84 -27.61 -19.47
C PRO A 94 2.89 -27.85 -18.29
N ARG A 95 1.99 -28.82 -18.44
CA ARG A 95 1.15 -29.30 -17.34
C ARG A 95 1.94 -30.18 -16.38
#